data_AF-A0A926X7D1-F1
#
_entry.id   AF-A0A926X7D1-F1
#
_cell.length_a   1.000
_cell.length_b   1.000
_cell.length_c   1.000
_cell.angle_alpha   90.00
_cell.angle_beta   90.00
_cell.angle_gamma   90.00
#
_symmetry.space_group_name_H-M   'P 1'
#
loop_
_entity.id
_entity.type
_entity.pdbx_description
1 polymer ?
#
loop_
_entity_poly.entity_id
_entity_poly.type
_entity_poly.pdbx_seq_one_letter_code
_entity_poly.pdbx_strand_id
1 'polypeptide(L)'
;MYQSTDSQAIKESIKLARQLLSRCAEKSNSFESDIVTALHLPCASDYSSIIDCFYLLEDTELAKDYIRRNGLGSFEDQKDFGLVYLKFYGLMNACYLQQQAIIVCTEKLQLAIDLTNIKSSQIIQYRNDFAAHSPNRGRGGATHSYILDRFGLLEGRVAGYTANSPSGLVFRDVTLVDLLSEWDTALQPVLSSICTYIATSAQNILNEEI
;
A
#
# COMPACT_ATOMS: atom_id res chain seq x y z
N MET A 1 12.29 12.25 -15.15
CA MET A 1 11.18 11.60 -14.42
C MET A 1 11.63 11.49 -12.98
N TYR A 2 11.14 12.38 -12.11
CA TYR A 2 11.57 12.46 -10.71
C TYR A 2 10.77 11.45 -9.88
N GLN A 3 11.45 10.51 -9.21
CA GLN A 3 10.85 9.83 -8.05
C GLN A 3 10.58 10.89 -6.98
N SER A 4 9.41 10.87 -6.36
CA SER A 4 9.15 11.74 -5.21
C SER A 4 10.11 11.36 -4.08
N THR A 5 10.56 12.35 -3.31
CA THR A 5 11.42 12.15 -2.13
C THR A 5 10.79 11.14 -1.17
N ASP A 6 9.46 11.19 -1.04
CA ASP A 6 8.67 10.27 -0.20
C ASP A 6 8.79 8.82 -0.65
N SER A 7 8.70 8.53 -1.95
CA SER A 7 8.80 7.16 -2.48
C SER A 7 10.14 6.51 -2.17
N GLN A 8 11.23 7.26 -2.28
CA GLN A 8 12.56 6.73 -1.98
C GLN A 8 12.71 6.48 -0.47
N ALA A 9 12.28 7.42 0.36
CA ALA A 9 12.32 7.30 1.82
C ALA A 9 11.48 6.11 2.33
N ILE A 10 10.31 5.86 1.73
CA ILE A 10 9.45 4.70 2.00
C ILE A 10 10.20 3.39 1.77
N LYS A 11 10.80 3.22 0.59
CA LYS A 11 11.55 2.00 0.23
C LYS A 11 12.73 1.75 1.15
N GLU A 12 13.49 2.80 1.46
CA GLU A 12 14.64 2.71 2.36
C GLU A 12 14.23 2.30 3.78
N SER A 13 13.13 2.85 4.29
CA SER A 13 12.60 2.52 5.61
C SER A 13 12.16 1.05 5.70
N ILE A 14 11.40 0.57 4.70
CA ILE A 14 10.93 -0.83 4.63
C ILE A 14 12.14 -1.77 4.61
N LYS A 15 13.08 -1.50 3.70
CA LYS A 15 14.27 -2.33 3.50
C LYS A 15 15.11 -2.41 4.78
N LEU A 16 15.36 -1.27 5.43
CA LEU A 16 16.16 -1.21 6.66
C LEU A 16 15.51 -2.04 7.77
N ALA A 17 14.22 -1.83 8.05
CA ALA A 17 13.51 -2.57 9.09
C ALA A 17 13.49 -4.07 8.80
N ARG A 18 13.19 -4.50 7.56
CA ARG A 18 13.20 -5.92 7.19
C ARG A 18 14.60 -6.55 7.32
N GLN A 19 15.64 -5.82 6.93
CA GLN A 19 17.02 -6.28 7.09
C GLN A 19 17.41 -6.45 8.56
N LEU A 20 17.00 -5.54 9.44
CA LEU A 20 17.25 -5.66 10.88
C LEU A 20 16.53 -6.89 11.46
N LEU A 21 15.26 -7.09 11.12
CA LEU A 21 14.50 -8.28 11.53
C LEU A 21 15.16 -9.58 11.06
N SER A 22 15.66 -9.60 9.81
CA SER A 22 16.37 -10.76 9.25
C SER A 22 17.68 -11.04 10.01
N ARG A 23 18.43 -9.99 10.37
CA ARG A 23 19.68 -10.12 11.14
C ARG A 23 19.45 -10.62 12.56
N CYS A 24 18.35 -10.23 13.21
CA CYS A 24 17.97 -10.79 14.50
C CYS A 24 17.74 -12.30 14.40
N ALA A 25 17.09 -12.77 13.33
CA ALA A 25 16.83 -14.19 13.09
C ALA A 25 18.11 -15.00 12.84
N GLU A 26 19.14 -14.41 12.23
CA GLU A 26 20.42 -15.08 11.99
C GLU A 26 21.29 -15.23 13.25
N LYS A 27 21.11 -14.37 14.25
CA LYS A 27 22.00 -14.27 15.42
C LYS A 27 21.51 -15.00 16.66
N SER A 28 20.21 -15.02 16.90
CA SER A 28 19.69 -15.57 18.16
C SER A 28 19.23 -17.02 18.03
N ASN A 29 19.78 -17.89 18.87
CA ASN A 29 19.28 -19.27 19.04
C ASN A 29 17.88 -19.32 19.70
N SER A 30 17.48 -18.21 20.34
CA SER A 30 16.18 -17.99 20.98
C SER A 30 15.36 -16.90 20.25
N PHE A 31 15.61 -16.73 18.94
CA PHE A 31 15.12 -15.60 18.17
C PHE A 31 13.62 -15.31 18.37
N GLU A 32 12.79 -16.35 18.33
CA GLU A 32 11.33 -16.20 18.48
C GLU A 32 10.95 -15.56 19.83
N SER A 33 11.57 -15.96 20.95
CA SER A 33 11.28 -15.35 22.24
C SER A 33 11.81 -13.92 22.33
N ASP A 34 12.97 -13.67 21.75
CA ASP A 34 13.64 -12.37 21.85
C ASP A 34 12.88 -11.32 21.03
N ILE A 35 12.46 -11.69 19.80
CA ILE A 35 11.73 -10.78 18.94
C ILE A 35 10.31 -10.51 19.42
N VAL A 36 9.63 -11.52 19.95
CA VAL A 36 8.31 -11.37 20.57
C VAL A 36 8.40 -10.43 21.77
N THR A 37 9.45 -10.57 22.58
CA THR A 37 9.68 -9.71 23.74
C THR A 37 10.01 -8.27 23.30
N ALA A 38 10.97 -8.08 22.41
CA ALA A 38 11.42 -6.75 21.99
C ALA A 38 10.36 -5.93 21.26
N LEU A 39 9.49 -6.60 20.48
CA LEU A 39 8.37 -5.97 19.78
C LEU A 39 7.07 -5.98 20.60
N HIS A 40 7.10 -6.47 21.84
CA HIS A 40 5.94 -6.56 22.73
C HIS A 40 4.76 -7.31 22.11
N LEU A 41 5.04 -8.39 21.37
CA LEU A 41 4.04 -9.18 20.68
C LEU A 41 3.44 -10.23 21.63
N PRO A 42 2.17 -10.62 21.42
CA PRO A 42 1.55 -11.71 22.19
C PRO A 42 2.18 -13.09 21.92
N CYS A 43 2.61 -13.35 20.69
CA CYS A 43 3.11 -14.65 20.25
C CYS A 43 3.91 -14.57 18.94
N ALA A 44 4.63 -15.65 18.60
CA ALA A 44 5.45 -15.73 17.39
C ALA A 44 4.62 -15.62 16.08
N SER A 45 3.36 -16.06 16.07
CA SER A 45 2.51 -15.90 14.87
C SER A 45 2.21 -14.44 14.53
N ASP A 46 2.22 -13.55 15.52
CA ASP A 46 2.07 -12.11 15.30
C ASP A 46 3.32 -11.52 14.65
N TYR A 47 4.51 -12.05 14.99
CA TYR A 47 5.74 -11.71 14.28
C TYR A 47 5.71 -12.19 12.81
N SER A 48 5.27 -13.43 12.55
CA SER A 48 5.11 -13.92 11.16
C SER A 48 4.18 -13.03 10.36
N SER A 49 3.06 -12.59 10.96
CA SER A 49 2.11 -11.67 10.32
C SER A 49 2.75 -10.33 9.98
N ILE A 50 3.62 -9.79 10.84
CA ILE A 50 4.38 -8.57 10.56
C ILE A 50 5.34 -8.79 9.39
N ILE A 51 6.06 -9.92 9.34
CA ILE A 51 6.96 -10.23 8.22
C ILE A 51 6.21 -10.32 6.90
N ASP A 52 5.05 -10.99 6.87
CA ASP A 52 4.19 -11.05 5.69
C ASP A 52 3.74 -9.66 5.24
N CYS A 53 3.42 -8.77 6.19
CA CYS A 53 3.12 -7.38 5.89
C CYS A 53 4.31 -6.69 5.20
N PHE A 54 5.55 -6.91 5.66
CA PHE A 54 6.73 -6.31 5.05
C PHE A 54 6.96 -6.77 3.61
N TYR A 55 6.70 -8.04 3.27
CA TYR A 55 6.74 -8.50 1.88
C TYR A 55 5.70 -7.77 1.01
N LEU A 56 4.47 -7.62 1.51
CA LEU A 56 3.43 -6.86 0.80
C LEU A 56 3.81 -5.40 0.60
N LEU A 57 4.46 -4.78 1.60
CA LEU A 57 4.98 -3.42 1.48
C LEU A 57 6.04 -3.32 0.37
N GLU A 58 7.02 -4.22 0.35
CA GLU A 58 8.08 -4.26 -0.68
C GLU A 58 7.52 -4.52 -2.08
N ASP A 59 6.66 -5.52 -2.23
CA ASP A 59 6.07 -5.90 -3.52
C ASP A 59 5.20 -4.76 -4.10
N THR A 60 4.51 -4.02 -3.24
CA THR A 60 3.73 -2.86 -3.68
C THR A 60 4.64 -1.73 -4.18
N GLU A 61 5.78 -1.48 -3.53
CA GLU A 61 6.75 -0.48 -4.03
C GLU A 61 7.30 -0.88 -5.41
N LEU A 62 7.56 -2.17 -5.65
CA LEU A 62 7.99 -2.66 -6.96
C LEU A 62 6.94 -2.38 -8.04
N ALA A 63 5.65 -2.61 -7.74
CA ALA A 63 4.55 -2.32 -8.65
C ALA A 63 4.43 -0.81 -8.93
N LYS A 64 4.51 0.04 -7.90
CA LYS A 64 4.48 1.51 -8.06
C LYS A 64 5.66 2.02 -8.89
N ASP A 65 6.87 1.53 -8.63
CA ASP A 65 8.07 1.91 -9.40
C ASP A 65 7.98 1.47 -10.86
N TYR A 66 7.37 0.32 -11.15
CA TYR A 66 7.11 -0.09 -12.53
C TYR A 66 6.16 0.89 -13.22
N ILE A 67 5.04 1.22 -12.59
CA ILE A 67 4.03 2.12 -13.16
C ILE A 67 4.56 3.55 -13.31
N ARG A 68 5.33 4.06 -12.35
CA ARG A 68 5.94 5.39 -12.47
C ARG A 68 6.88 5.50 -13.67
N ARG A 69 7.64 4.44 -13.95
CA ARG A 69 8.59 4.41 -15.07
C ARG A 69 7.95 4.15 -16.42
N ASN A 70 6.95 3.27 -16.46
CA ASN A 70 6.42 2.70 -17.70
C ASN A 70 4.95 3.04 -17.97
N GLY A 71 4.29 3.78 -17.07
CA GLY A 71 2.83 3.93 -17.07
C GLY A 71 2.13 2.57 -16.93
N LEU A 72 0.88 2.50 -17.41
CA LEU A 72 0.16 1.23 -17.55
C LEU A 72 0.63 0.38 -18.74
N GLY A 73 1.68 0.81 -19.45
CA GLY A 73 2.25 0.07 -20.57
C GLY A 73 2.86 0.97 -21.63
N SER A 74 3.59 0.35 -22.55
CA SER A 74 4.12 0.99 -23.75
C SER A 74 3.00 1.38 -24.72
N PHE A 75 3.32 2.20 -25.74
CA PHE A 75 2.40 2.44 -26.88
C PHE A 75 1.93 1.15 -27.56
N GLU A 76 2.72 0.07 -27.51
CA GLU A 76 2.34 -1.24 -28.05
C GLU A 76 1.39 -1.97 -27.09
N ASP A 77 1.63 -1.91 -25.78
CA ASP A 77 0.77 -2.50 -24.75
C ASP A 77 -0.63 -1.88 -24.78
N GLN A 78 -0.73 -0.59 -25.12
CA GLN A 78 -2.01 0.12 -25.24
C GLN A 78 -2.90 -0.39 -26.38
N LYS A 79 -2.37 -1.22 -27.29
CA LYS A 79 -3.18 -1.93 -28.29
C LYS A 79 -3.98 -3.09 -27.69
N ASP A 80 -3.57 -3.59 -26.53
CA ASP A 80 -4.29 -4.59 -25.74
C ASP A 80 -4.83 -3.96 -24.46
N PHE A 81 -6.08 -3.50 -24.54
CA PHE A 81 -6.78 -2.95 -23.37
C PHE A 81 -6.86 -3.96 -22.22
N GLY A 82 -6.91 -5.28 -22.50
CA GLY A 82 -6.94 -6.31 -21.47
C GLY A 82 -5.70 -6.27 -20.58
N LEU A 83 -4.51 -6.07 -21.17
CA LEU A 83 -3.26 -5.92 -20.42
C LEU A 83 -3.24 -4.63 -19.59
N VAL A 84 -3.65 -3.50 -20.17
CA VAL A 84 -3.75 -2.21 -19.46
C VAL A 84 -4.69 -2.32 -18.26
N TYR A 85 -5.83 -2.97 -18.47
CA TYR A 85 -6.83 -3.22 -17.44
C TYR A 85 -6.30 -4.11 -16.31
N LEU A 86 -5.59 -5.20 -16.63
CA LEU A 86 -4.96 -6.06 -15.63
C LEU A 86 -3.90 -5.32 -14.80
N LYS A 87 -3.06 -4.49 -15.44
CA LYS A 87 -2.06 -3.68 -14.74
C LYS A 87 -2.70 -2.64 -13.83
N PHE A 88 -3.77 -1.98 -14.29
CA PHE A 88 -4.55 -1.05 -13.46
C PHE A 88 -5.10 -1.76 -12.22
N TYR A 89 -5.75 -2.90 -12.41
CA TYR A 89 -6.26 -3.71 -11.30
C TYR A 89 -5.18 -4.15 -10.32
N GLY A 90 -4.06 -4.64 -10.85
CA GLY A 90 -2.92 -5.08 -10.05
C GLY A 90 -2.40 -3.95 -9.17
N LEU A 91 -2.17 -2.77 -9.74
CA LEU A 91 -1.69 -1.61 -9.00
C LEU A 91 -2.69 -1.17 -7.91
N MET A 92 -3.96 -0.99 -8.26
CA MET A 92 -4.96 -0.50 -7.30
C MET A 92 -5.15 -1.50 -6.15
N ASN A 93 -5.13 -2.80 -6.43
CA ASN A 93 -5.19 -3.83 -5.38
C ASN A 93 -3.89 -3.91 -4.56
N ALA A 94 -2.71 -3.72 -5.17
CA ALA A 94 -1.45 -3.66 -4.43
C ALA A 94 -1.47 -2.50 -3.40
N CYS A 95 -1.90 -1.30 -3.79
CA CYS A 95 -2.05 -0.18 -2.85
C CYS A 95 -3.07 -0.46 -1.75
N TYR A 96 -4.16 -1.17 -2.05
CA TYR A 96 -5.12 -1.63 -1.03
C TYR A 96 -4.49 -2.66 -0.07
N LEU A 97 -3.72 -3.63 -0.55
CA LEU A 97 -3.00 -4.57 0.29
C LEU A 97 -1.95 -3.87 1.15
N GLN A 98 -1.27 -2.86 0.62
CA GLN A 98 -0.35 -2.01 1.36
C GLN A 98 -1.07 -1.26 2.50
N GLN A 99 -2.27 -0.75 2.26
CA GLN A 99 -3.12 -0.18 3.32
C GLN A 99 -3.42 -1.20 4.42
N GLN A 100 -3.81 -2.43 4.06
CA GLN A 100 -4.10 -3.47 5.04
C GLN A 100 -2.85 -3.87 5.85
N ALA A 101 -1.70 -3.98 5.19
CA ALA A 101 -0.42 -4.28 5.85
C ALA A 101 -0.07 -3.22 6.91
N ILE A 102 -0.28 -1.94 6.62
CA ILE A 102 -0.06 -0.84 7.59
C ILE A 102 -1.00 -0.94 8.79
N ILE A 103 -2.28 -1.22 8.55
CA ILE A 103 -3.28 -1.36 9.62
C ILE A 103 -2.89 -2.53 10.52
N VAL A 104 -2.57 -3.70 9.94
CA VAL A 104 -2.15 -4.89 10.69
C VAL A 104 -0.89 -4.62 11.51
N CYS A 105 0.15 -4.02 10.92
CA CYS A 105 1.36 -3.66 11.65
C CYS A 105 1.07 -2.71 12.81
N THR A 106 0.26 -1.68 12.60
CA THR A 106 -0.10 -0.70 13.64
C THR A 106 -0.83 -1.37 14.80
N GLU A 107 -1.78 -2.27 14.51
CA GLU A 107 -2.55 -3.00 15.51
C GLU A 107 -1.69 -3.99 16.29
N LYS A 108 -0.86 -4.79 15.59
CA LYS A 108 -0.01 -5.81 16.21
C LYS A 108 1.08 -5.21 17.08
N LEU A 109 1.67 -4.10 16.66
CA LEU A 109 2.67 -3.35 17.42
C LEU A 109 2.05 -2.38 18.44
N GLN A 110 0.71 -2.32 18.52
CA GLN A 110 -0.05 -1.47 19.45
C GLN A 110 0.35 0.01 19.37
N LEU A 111 0.64 0.50 18.16
CA LEU A 111 1.09 1.87 17.95
C LEU A 111 -0.10 2.83 17.92
N ALA A 112 -0.04 3.88 18.74
CA ALA A 112 -1.06 4.95 18.77
C ALA A 112 -0.85 5.94 17.61
N ILE A 113 -1.07 5.49 16.37
CA ILE A 113 -0.92 6.30 15.15
C ILE A 113 -2.31 6.61 14.57
N ASP A 114 -2.51 7.86 14.15
CA ASP A 114 -3.72 8.25 13.40
C ASP A 114 -3.67 7.69 11.97
N LEU A 115 -4.61 6.79 11.67
CA LEU A 115 -4.75 6.15 10.36
C LEU A 115 -5.83 6.81 9.48
N THR A 116 -6.35 7.98 9.86
CA THR A 116 -7.44 8.65 9.13
C THR A 116 -7.08 8.87 7.67
N ASN A 117 -5.91 9.46 7.39
CA ASN A 117 -5.45 9.74 6.02
C ASN A 117 -5.17 8.46 5.21
N ILE A 118 -4.71 7.40 5.87
CA ILE A 118 -4.52 6.08 5.25
C ILE A 118 -5.87 5.52 4.79
N LYS A 119 -6.88 5.60 5.66
CA LYS A 119 -8.22 5.05 5.42
C LYS A 119 -9.04 5.86 4.41
N SER A 120 -8.80 7.17 4.33
CA SER A 120 -9.57 8.09 3.47
C SER A 120 -8.90 8.46 2.14
N SER A 121 -7.66 8.01 1.90
CA SER A 121 -6.87 8.33 0.70
C SER A 121 -7.62 8.09 -0.61
N GLN A 122 -7.35 8.94 -1.61
CA GLN A 122 -8.07 8.87 -2.88
C GLN A 122 -7.80 7.57 -3.61
N ILE A 123 -6.57 7.03 -3.56
CA ILE A 123 -6.25 5.77 -4.25
C ILE A 123 -7.18 4.63 -3.84
N ILE A 124 -7.60 4.59 -2.58
CA ILE A 124 -8.53 3.60 -2.05
C ILE A 124 -9.97 3.89 -2.51
N GLN A 125 -10.35 5.17 -2.57
CA GLN A 125 -11.63 5.56 -3.16
C GLN A 125 -11.71 5.17 -4.63
N TYR A 126 -10.70 5.52 -5.44
CA TYR A 126 -10.61 5.18 -6.86
C TYR A 126 -10.52 3.67 -7.08
N ARG A 127 -9.83 2.93 -6.21
CA ARG A 127 -9.84 1.46 -6.22
C ARG A 127 -11.26 0.96 -6.06
N ASN A 128 -11.98 1.47 -5.07
CA ASN A 128 -13.35 1.04 -4.82
C ASN A 128 -14.31 1.51 -5.92
N ASP A 129 -14.07 2.68 -6.53
CA ASP A 129 -14.94 3.26 -7.57
C ASP A 129 -14.77 2.39 -8.83
N PHE A 130 -13.53 2.17 -9.23
CA PHE A 130 -13.21 1.66 -10.56
C PHE A 130 -12.55 0.29 -10.57
N ALA A 131 -11.69 -0.10 -9.64
CA ALA A 131 -10.92 -1.36 -9.72
C ALA A 131 -11.54 -2.53 -8.94
N ALA A 132 -12.44 -2.25 -7.99
CA ALA A 132 -13.22 -3.27 -7.30
C ALA A 132 -14.29 -3.87 -8.23
N HIS A 133 -14.67 -3.13 -9.28
CA HIS A 133 -15.69 -3.48 -10.28
C HIS A 133 -16.92 -4.16 -9.68
N SER A 134 -17.36 -3.69 -8.53
CA SER A 134 -18.65 -4.11 -8.02
C SER A 134 -19.73 -3.45 -8.88
N PRO A 135 -20.59 -4.22 -9.57
CA PRO A 135 -21.76 -3.65 -10.26
C PRO A 135 -22.75 -3.03 -9.27
N ASN A 136 -22.49 -3.18 -7.96
CA ASN A 136 -23.33 -2.80 -6.84
C ASN A 136 -22.51 -2.12 -5.73
N ARG A 137 -21.93 -0.95 -6.00
CA ARG A 137 -21.30 -0.17 -4.95
C ARG A 137 -22.37 0.40 -4.00
N GLY A 138 -22.13 0.32 -2.70
CA GLY A 138 -23.15 0.60 -1.68
C GLY A 138 -24.00 -0.62 -1.35
N ARG A 139 -24.98 -0.49 -0.45
CA ARG A 139 -25.91 -1.57 -0.09
C ARG A 139 -27.35 -1.06 -0.15
N GLY A 140 -28.27 -1.91 -0.61
CA GLY A 140 -29.71 -1.60 -0.65
C GLY A 140 -30.03 -0.41 -1.57
N GLY A 141 -30.81 0.56 -1.08
CA GLY A 141 -31.24 1.73 -1.86
C GLY A 141 -30.12 2.70 -2.27
N ALA A 142 -28.90 2.54 -1.76
CA ALA A 142 -27.72 3.32 -2.13
C ALA A 142 -26.84 2.65 -3.21
N THR A 143 -27.34 1.59 -3.86
CA THR A 143 -26.60 0.84 -4.88
C THR A 143 -26.34 1.72 -6.10
N HIS A 144 -25.07 1.88 -6.46
CA HIS A 144 -24.64 2.63 -7.64
C HIS A 144 -23.45 1.94 -8.33
N SER A 145 -23.15 2.37 -9.55
CA SER A 145 -22.06 1.84 -10.36
C SER A 145 -21.26 2.98 -10.96
N TYR A 146 -19.94 2.81 -11.01
CA TYR A 146 -19.04 3.72 -11.72
C TYR A 146 -18.69 3.14 -13.08
N ILE A 147 -18.75 3.99 -14.10
CA ILE A 147 -18.34 3.68 -15.47
C ILE A 147 -16.95 4.26 -15.65
N LEU A 148 -15.98 3.38 -15.89
CA LEU A 148 -14.58 3.73 -16.17
C LEU A 148 -14.42 4.19 -17.62
N ASP A 149 -13.78 5.35 -17.80
CA ASP A 149 -13.31 5.81 -19.10
C ASP A 149 -12.10 4.98 -19.54
N ARG A 150 -12.33 4.09 -20.51
CA ARG A 150 -11.28 3.21 -21.04
C ARG A 150 -10.23 3.97 -21.85
N PHE A 151 -10.61 5.06 -22.52
CA PHE A 151 -9.67 5.86 -23.30
C PHE A 151 -8.76 6.66 -22.38
N GLY A 152 -9.33 7.28 -21.34
CA GLY A 152 -8.53 7.91 -20.28
C GLY A 152 -7.56 6.93 -19.61
N LEU A 153 -7.97 5.68 -19.37
CA LEU A 153 -7.09 4.67 -18.79
C LEU A 153 -5.88 4.34 -19.69
N LEU A 154 -6.07 4.25 -21.00
CA LEU A 154 -4.96 4.08 -21.95
C LEU A 154 -3.95 5.22 -21.86
N GLU A 155 -4.39 6.43 -21.51
CA GLU A 155 -3.56 7.62 -21.30
C GLU A 155 -2.95 7.72 -19.89
N GLY A 156 -3.20 6.71 -19.02
CA GLY A 156 -2.74 6.72 -17.63
C GLY A 156 -3.58 7.59 -16.69
N ARG A 157 -4.80 7.96 -17.10
CA ARG A 157 -5.78 8.67 -16.28
C ARG A 157 -6.82 7.68 -15.72
N VAL A 158 -7.19 7.84 -14.46
CA VAL A 158 -8.32 7.13 -13.86
C VAL A 158 -9.50 8.08 -13.87
N ALA A 159 -10.32 7.99 -14.91
CA ALA A 159 -11.46 8.87 -15.10
C ALA A 159 -12.75 8.07 -15.28
N GLY A 160 -13.89 8.69 -14.96
CA GLY A 160 -15.18 8.05 -15.10
C GLY A 160 -16.29 8.78 -14.36
N TYR A 161 -17.47 8.18 -14.34
CA TYR A 161 -18.62 8.78 -13.67
C TYR A 161 -19.59 7.75 -13.11
N THR A 162 -20.41 8.18 -12.16
CA THR A 162 -21.62 7.46 -11.73
C THR A 162 -22.82 8.41 -11.85
N ALA A 163 -23.91 7.92 -12.43
CA ALA A 163 -25.15 8.69 -12.61
C ALA A 163 -26.24 8.32 -11.58
N ASN A 164 -26.00 7.29 -10.77
CA ASN A 164 -26.96 6.73 -9.82
C ASN A 164 -26.49 6.81 -8.36
N SER A 165 -25.58 7.72 -8.03
CA SER A 165 -25.19 7.94 -6.62
C SER A 165 -26.29 8.69 -5.85
N PRO A 166 -26.35 8.57 -4.52
CA PRO A 166 -27.29 9.35 -3.68
C PRO A 166 -27.14 10.88 -3.85
N SER A 167 -25.95 11.35 -4.24
CA SER A 167 -25.64 12.75 -4.53
C SER A 167 -25.86 13.15 -6.00
N GLY A 168 -26.41 12.25 -6.83
CA GLY A 168 -26.62 12.47 -8.26
C GLY A 168 -25.41 12.08 -9.12
N LEU A 169 -25.13 12.90 -10.13
CA LEU A 169 -24.04 12.67 -11.09
C LEU A 169 -22.70 13.07 -10.49
N VAL A 170 -21.77 12.12 -10.40
CA VAL A 170 -20.42 12.34 -9.88
C VAL A 170 -19.40 11.96 -10.94
N PHE A 171 -18.46 12.87 -11.21
CA PHE A 171 -17.32 12.65 -12.10
C PHE A 171 -16.04 12.49 -11.30
N ARG A 172 -15.14 11.67 -11.83
CA ARG A 172 -13.77 11.48 -11.34
C ARG A 172 -12.82 11.65 -12.51
N ASP A 173 -11.70 12.31 -12.27
CA ASP A 173 -10.61 12.44 -13.23
C ASP A 173 -9.32 12.77 -12.47
N VAL A 174 -8.32 11.92 -12.61
CA VAL A 174 -7.02 12.06 -11.96
C VAL A 174 -5.98 11.26 -12.72
N THR A 175 -4.71 11.68 -12.70
CA THR A 175 -3.64 10.84 -13.24
C THR A 175 -3.23 9.77 -12.22
N LEU A 176 -2.78 8.61 -12.71
CA LEU A 176 -2.23 7.58 -11.82
C LEU A 176 -1.02 8.08 -11.03
N VAL A 177 -0.20 8.94 -11.62
CA VAL A 177 0.99 9.48 -10.95
C VAL A 177 0.60 10.35 -9.76
N ASP A 178 -0.45 11.17 -9.89
CA ASP A 178 -0.95 12.01 -8.80
C ASP A 178 -1.55 11.15 -7.68
N LEU A 179 -2.34 10.13 -8.01
CA LEU A 179 -2.87 9.18 -7.03
C LEU A 179 -1.76 8.48 -6.23
N LEU A 180 -0.71 8.03 -6.93
CA LEU A 180 0.43 7.39 -6.28
C LEU A 180 1.23 8.37 -5.43
N SER A 181 1.32 9.63 -5.83
CA SER A 181 2.05 10.65 -5.08
C SER A 181 1.31 11.02 -3.80
N GLU A 182 -0.01 11.25 -3.87
CA GLU A 182 -0.84 11.45 -2.67
C GLU A 182 -0.76 10.25 -1.72
N TRP A 183 -0.83 9.04 -2.27
CA TRP A 183 -0.73 7.83 -1.47
C TRP A 183 0.60 7.75 -0.72
N ASP A 184 1.73 8.03 -1.38
CA ASP A 184 3.04 8.02 -0.74
C ASP A 184 3.14 9.09 0.36
N THR A 185 2.63 10.30 0.11
CA THR A 185 2.61 11.37 1.12
C THR A 185 1.76 10.99 2.34
N ALA A 186 0.62 10.33 2.15
CA ALA A 186 -0.20 9.82 3.26
C ALA A 186 0.48 8.65 4.00
N LEU A 187 1.19 7.78 3.27
CA LEU A 187 1.82 6.57 3.78
C LEU A 187 3.08 6.84 4.59
N GLN A 188 3.91 7.77 4.13
CA GLN A 188 5.25 8.04 4.66
C GLN A 188 5.30 8.21 6.19
N PRO A 189 4.48 9.06 6.83
CA PRO A 189 4.62 9.30 8.28
C PRO A 189 4.24 8.08 9.12
N VAL A 190 3.23 7.32 8.69
CA VAL A 190 2.77 6.10 9.40
C VAL A 190 3.81 5.00 9.26
N LEU A 191 4.29 4.76 8.04
CA LEU A 191 5.30 3.75 7.76
C LEU A 191 6.63 4.07 8.46
N SER A 192 7.04 5.34 8.48
CA SER A 192 8.24 5.77 9.20
C SER A 192 8.14 5.46 10.70
N SER A 193 6.98 5.69 11.31
CA SER A 193 6.73 5.36 12.72
C SER A 193 6.85 3.85 12.98
N ILE A 194 6.23 3.02 12.13
CA ILE A 194 6.33 1.55 12.22
C ILE A 194 7.79 1.08 12.08
N CYS A 195 8.48 1.54 11.03
CA CYS A 195 9.85 1.13 10.74
C CYS A 195 10.82 1.59 11.85
N THR A 196 10.62 2.78 12.39
CA THR A 196 11.45 3.32 13.49
C THR A 196 11.26 2.51 14.77
N TYR A 197 10.01 2.15 15.11
CA TYR A 197 9.73 1.30 16.26
C TYR A 197 10.45 -0.06 16.11
N ILE A 198 10.27 -0.72 14.97
CA ILE A 198 10.91 -2.01 14.68
C ILE A 198 12.43 -1.89 14.72
N ALA A 199 13.00 -0.88 14.07
CA ALA A 199 14.44 -0.70 14.01
C ALA A 199 15.05 -0.50 15.40
N THR A 200 14.40 0.30 16.25
CA THR A 200 14.83 0.54 17.63
C THR A 200 14.78 -0.75 18.45
N SER A 201 13.67 -1.48 18.40
CA SER A 201 13.52 -2.75 19.12
C SER A 201 14.51 -3.82 18.63
N ALA A 202 14.68 -3.97 17.32
CA ALA A 202 15.60 -4.95 16.74
C ALA A 202 17.06 -4.63 17.07
N GLN A 203 17.44 -3.35 17.09
CA GLN A 203 18.81 -2.95 17.41
C GLN A 203 19.18 -3.27 18.87
N ASN A 204 18.22 -3.22 19.81
CA ASN A 204 18.45 -3.62 21.19
C ASN A 204 18.84 -5.10 21.29
N ILE A 205 18.11 -5.99 20.60
CA ILE A 205 18.46 -7.42 20.52
C ILE A 205 19.88 -7.60 19.98
N LEU A 206 20.22 -6.90 18.89
CA LEU A 206 21.52 -7.03 18.24
C LEU A 206 22.70 -6.50 19.08
N ASN A 207 22.44 -5.66 20.08
CA ASN A 207 23.44 -5.05 20.95
C ASN A 207 23.63 -5.79 22.28
N GLU A 208 22.63 -6.53 22.77
CA GLU A 208 22.67 -7.23 24.07
C GLU A 208 23.55 -8.50 24.06
N GLU A 209 24.01 -8.97 22.90
CA GLU A 209 24.89 -10.13 22.75
C GLU A 209 26.39 -9.79 22.53
N ILE A 210 26.83 -8.57 22.87
CA ILE A 210 28.26 -8.16 22.95
C ILE A 210 28.65 -7.95 24.40
#